data_AF-A0A7X7KPE4-F1
#
_entry.id   AF-A0A7X7KPE4-F1
#
_cell.length_a   1.000
_cell.length_b   1.000
_cell.length_c   1.000
_cell.angle_alpha   90.00
_cell.angle_beta   90.00
_cell.angle_gamma   90.00
#
_symmetry.space_group_name_H-M   'P 1'
#
loop_
_entity.id
_entity.type
_entity.pdbx_description
1 polymer ?
#
loop_
_entity_poly.entity_id
_entity_poly.type
_entity_poly.pdbx_seq_one_letter_code
_entity_poly.pdbx_strand_id
1 'polypeptide(L)'
;MSTAATAAAPSAGLGRTFVLSWLIAFTGAVTPGPMLALVIGQVLAQGFAAVFLILLGHALLELLMVGGFALGLAAPLRRPRVRGALAVLGGLALAWMGLMILRDARHASLAASAASALSWPLLVAAGAGVSLSNPYFTGWWATVGTGQMATFGLRRRWPLRCSAPG
;
A
#
# COMPACT_ATOMS: atom_id res chain seq x y z
N MET A 1 42.45 -30.75 9.63
CA MET A 1 41.15 -31.12 9.05
C MET A 1 40.28 -29.87 9.01
N SER A 2 40.14 -29.29 7.82
CA SER A 2 39.39 -28.07 7.52
C SER A 2 37.88 -28.30 7.57
N THR A 3 37.14 -27.36 8.17
CA THR A 3 35.75 -27.05 7.78
C THR A 3 35.68 -25.56 7.48
N ALA A 4 35.88 -25.24 6.19
CA ALA A 4 35.69 -23.91 5.67
C ALA A 4 34.20 -23.53 5.79
N ALA A 5 33.93 -22.43 6.50
CA ALA A 5 32.65 -21.73 6.40
C ALA A 5 32.50 -21.23 4.96
N THR A 6 31.60 -21.85 4.20
CA THR A 6 31.19 -21.38 2.89
C THR A 6 30.43 -20.07 3.06
N ALA A 7 31.13 -18.95 2.91
CA ALA A 7 30.53 -17.66 2.63
C ALA A 7 29.75 -17.78 1.32
N ALA A 8 28.42 -17.91 1.41
CA ALA A 8 27.55 -17.87 0.25
C ALA A 8 27.73 -16.52 -0.48
N ALA A 9 28.05 -16.58 -1.77
CA ALA A 9 28.38 -15.41 -2.57
C ALA A 9 27.22 -14.39 -2.69
N PRO A 10 27.48 -13.07 -2.74
CA PRO A 10 26.45 -12.02 -2.63
C PRO A 10 25.59 -11.79 -3.88
N SER A 11 25.90 -12.41 -5.03
CA SER A 11 25.31 -12.06 -6.33
C SER A 11 24.02 -12.83 -6.69
N ALA A 12 23.82 -14.03 -6.14
CA ALA A 12 22.62 -14.84 -6.38
C ALA A 12 21.35 -14.28 -5.69
N GLY A 13 21.48 -13.22 -4.89
CA GLY A 13 20.39 -12.64 -4.10
C GLY A 13 19.66 -11.45 -4.74
N LEU A 14 20.34 -10.63 -5.56
CA LEU A 14 19.78 -9.35 -6.04
C LEU A 14 18.67 -9.55 -7.08
N GLY A 15 18.90 -10.36 -8.10
CA GLY A 15 17.86 -10.65 -9.11
C GLY A 15 16.62 -11.30 -8.48
N ARG A 16 16.82 -12.24 -7.56
CA ARG A 16 15.73 -12.89 -6.83
C ARG A 16 14.95 -11.92 -5.94
N THR A 17 15.63 -11.04 -5.20
CA THR A 17 14.96 -10.05 -4.33
C THR A 17 14.24 -8.98 -5.15
N PHE A 18 14.79 -8.56 -6.28
CA PHE A 18 14.11 -7.67 -7.22
C PHE A 18 12.82 -8.30 -7.74
N VAL A 19 12.89 -9.52 -8.30
CA VAL A 19 11.72 -10.21 -8.88
C VAL A 19 10.65 -10.45 -7.81
N LEU A 20 11.03 -10.92 -6.62
CA LEU A 20 10.08 -11.15 -5.53
C LEU A 20 9.44 -9.85 -5.04
N SER A 21 10.22 -8.78 -4.85
CA SER A 21 9.69 -7.48 -4.44
C SER A 21 8.74 -6.91 -5.49
N TRP A 22 9.10 -7.03 -6.78
CA TRP A 22 8.26 -6.60 -7.89
C TRP A 22 6.96 -7.40 -7.96
N LEU A 23 7.01 -8.73 -7.88
CA LEU A 23 5.82 -9.58 -7.89
C LEU A 23 4.87 -9.23 -6.74
N ILE A 24 5.42 -9.08 -5.52
CA ILE A 24 4.64 -8.74 -4.34
C ILE A 24 3.98 -7.36 -4.50
N ALA A 25 4.73 -6.35 -4.93
CA ALA A 25 4.19 -5.02 -5.18
C ALA A 25 3.15 -5.02 -6.32
N PHE A 26 3.39 -5.82 -7.37
CA PHE A 26 2.49 -5.95 -8.50
C PHE A 26 1.14 -6.57 -8.10
N THR A 27 1.13 -7.54 -7.19
CA THR A 27 -0.14 -8.05 -6.65
C THR A 27 -0.99 -6.92 -6.07
N GLY A 28 -0.33 -5.98 -5.36
CA GLY A 28 -0.93 -4.78 -4.79
C GLY A 28 -1.54 -3.85 -5.84
N ALA A 29 -0.84 -3.67 -6.97
CA ALA A 29 -1.19 -2.68 -7.98
C ALA A 29 -2.22 -3.18 -9.02
N VAL A 30 -2.24 -4.48 -9.33
CA VAL A 30 -3.00 -5.02 -10.47
C VAL A 30 -4.51 -5.20 -10.19
N THR A 31 -4.91 -5.12 -8.93
CA THR A 31 -6.28 -5.48 -8.52
C THR A 31 -7.28 -4.38 -8.93
N PRO A 32 -8.35 -4.71 -9.68
CA PRO A 32 -9.33 -3.72 -10.11
C PRO A 32 -10.07 -3.14 -8.89
N GLY A 33 -10.32 -1.83 -8.89
CA GLY A 33 -10.93 -1.17 -7.75
C GLY A 33 -11.23 0.33 -7.99
N PRO A 34 -11.61 1.07 -6.94
CA PRO A 34 -12.04 2.47 -7.07
C PRO A 34 -10.91 3.40 -7.53
N MET A 35 -9.64 3.05 -7.28
CA MET A 35 -8.48 3.78 -7.85
C MET A 35 -8.44 3.69 -9.38
N LEU A 36 -8.71 2.53 -9.96
CA LEU A 36 -8.75 2.35 -11.41
C LEU A 36 -9.89 3.18 -12.02
N ALA A 37 -11.06 3.20 -11.39
CA ALA A 37 -12.19 4.02 -11.82
C ALA A 37 -11.87 5.53 -11.77
N LEU A 38 -11.22 6.00 -10.69
CA LEU A 38 -10.74 7.37 -10.56
C LEU A 38 -9.77 7.74 -11.69
N VAL A 39 -8.78 6.88 -11.96
CA VAL A 39 -7.78 7.08 -13.01
C VAL A 39 -8.45 7.17 -14.38
N ILE A 40 -9.30 6.20 -14.74
CA ILE A 40 -10.01 6.22 -16.03
C ILE A 40 -10.85 7.50 -16.16
N GLY A 41 -11.65 7.82 -15.14
CA GLY A 41 -12.52 9.00 -15.16
C GLY A 41 -11.74 10.31 -15.36
N GLN A 42 -10.65 10.51 -14.62
CA GLN A 42 -9.87 11.74 -14.72
C GLN A 42 -8.96 11.80 -15.95
N VAL A 43 -8.49 10.65 -16.46
CA VAL A 43 -7.77 10.61 -17.74
C VAL A 43 -8.69 10.97 -18.90
N LEU A 44 -9.93 10.47 -18.91
CA LEU A 44 -10.92 10.83 -19.91
C LEU A 44 -11.36 12.30 -19.80
N ALA A 45 -11.39 12.85 -18.59
CA ALA A 45 -11.84 14.22 -18.34
C ALA A 45 -10.81 15.31 -18.66
N GLN A 46 -9.54 15.09 -18.28
CA GLN A 46 -8.50 16.12 -18.32
C GLN A 46 -7.11 15.59 -18.70
N GLY A 47 -7.03 14.37 -19.23
CA GLY A 47 -5.83 13.80 -19.84
C GLY A 47 -4.92 13.00 -18.91
N PHE A 48 -3.89 12.38 -19.51
CA PHE A 48 -2.95 11.48 -18.83
C PHE A 48 -2.19 12.11 -17.66
N ALA A 49 -2.00 13.43 -17.67
CA ALA A 49 -1.31 14.13 -16.59
C ALA A 49 -2.02 14.00 -15.23
N ALA A 50 -3.34 13.73 -15.21
CA ALA A 50 -4.09 13.46 -13.98
C ALA A 50 -3.53 12.26 -13.20
N VAL A 51 -2.99 11.26 -13.91
CA VAL A 51 -2.41 10.04 -13.32
C VAL A 51 -1.30 10.39 -12.34
N PHE A 52 -0.41 11.33 -12.68
CA PHE A 52 0.73 11.68 -11.84
C PHE A 52 0.31 12.25 -10.48
N LEU A 53 -0.70 13.12 -10.46
CA LEU A 53 -1.18 13.70 -9.20
C LEU A 53 -1.98 12.71 -8.36
N ILE A 54 -2.75 11.83 -9.01
CA ILE A 54 -3.44 10.72 -8.32
C ILE A 54 -2.40 9.78 -7.67
N LEU A 55 -1.36 9.39 -8.42
CA LEU A 55 -0.27 8.56 -7.90
C LEU A 55 0.52 9.26 -6.81
N LEU A 56 0.73 10.57 -6.90
CA LEU A 56 1.38 11.35 -5.85
C LEU A 56 0.60 11.25 -4.53
N GLY A 57 -0.72 11.41 -4.58
CA GLY A 57 -1.59 11.24 -3.41
C GLY A 57 -1.49 9.85 -2.78
N HIS A 58 -1.53 8.82 -3.63
CA HIS A 58 -1.33 7.43 -3.22
C HIS A 58 0.04 7.21 -2.56
N ALA A 59 1.12 7.63 -3.21
CA ALA A 59 2.49 7.48 -2.72
C ALA A 59 2.73 8.24 -1.41
N LEU A 60 2.14 9.42 -1.23
CA LEU A 60 2.20 10.18 0.02
C LEU A 60 1.49 9.43 1.17
N LEU A 61 0.34 8.81 0.89
CA LEU A 61 -0.36 7.99 1.88
C LEU A 61 0.49 6.78 2.29
N GLU A 62 1.08 6.08 1.33
CA GLU A 62 1.98 4.96 1.61
C GLU A 62 3.20 5.39 2.41
N LEU A 63 3.83 6.50 2.03
CA LEU A 63 4.98 7.05 2.75
C LEU A 63 4.63 7.41 4.20
N LEU A 64 3.49 8.05 4.42
CA LEU A 64 3.00 8.39 5.76
C LEU A 64 2.79 7.12 6.60
N MET A 65 2.18 6.09 6.02
CA MET A 65 1.90 4.84 6.72
C MET A 65 3.17 4.04 7.02
N VAL A 66 4.07 3.89 6.04
CA VAL A 66 5.38 3.24 6.20
C VAL A 66 6.22 3.99 7.24
N GLY A 67 6.29 5.32 7.13
CA GLY A 67 6.95 6.18 8.12
C GLY A 67 6.36 6.00 9.51
N GLY A 68 5.04 5.93 9.61
CA GLY A 68 4.34 5.62 10.84
C GLY A 68 4.76 4.27 11.44
N PHE A 69 4.75 3.20 10.63
CA PHE A 69 5.19 1.88 11.09
C PHE A 69 6.67 1.88 11.52
N ALA A 70 7.53 2.58 10.79
CA ALA A 70 8.94 2.73 11.12
C ALA A 70 9.18 3.49 12.45
N LEU A 71 8.32 4.47 12.77
CA LEU A 71 8.34 5.21 14.03
C LEU A 71 7.68 4.46 15.20
N GLY A 72 7.14 3.27 14.97
CA GLY A 72 6.60 2.42 16.03
C GLY A 72 5.07 2.40 16.14
N LEU A 73 4.32 2.93 15.17
CA LEU A 73 2.86 2.75 15.10
C LEU A 73 2.44 1.27 14.97
N ALA A 74 3.38 0.35 14.77
CA ALA A 74 3.12 -1.09 14.85
C ALA A 74 2.88 -1.61 16.29
N ALA A 75 3.21 -0.85 17.34
CA ALA A 75 3.09 -1.30 18.73
C ALA A 75 1.63 -1.55 19.17
N PRO A 76 0.65 -0.65 18.90
CA PRO A 76 -0.77 -0.91 19.18
C PRO A 76 -1.33 -2.09 18.37
N LEU A 77 -0.87 -2.26 17.13
CA LEU A 77 -1.24 -3.35 16.23
C LEU A 77 -0.81 -4.73 16.75
N ARG A 78 0.05 -4.84 17.77
CA ARG A 78 0.38 -6.14 18.41
C ARG A 78 -0.74 -6.67 19.29
N ARG A 79 -1.70 -5.83 19.69
CA ARG A 79 -2.81 -6.24 20.57
C ARG A 79 -3.87 -7.00 19.76
N PRO A 80 -4.24 -8.24 20.16
CA PRO A 80 -5.25 -9.03 19.45
C PRO A 80 -6.59 -8.30 19.28
N ARG A 81 -7.00 -7.54 20.30
CA ARG A 81 -8.24 -6.74 20.28
C ARG A 81 -8.23 -5.64 19.21
N VAL A 82 -7.09 -4.97 19.00
CA VAL A 82 -6.94 -3.90 18.00
C VAL A 82 -6.98 -4.50 16.59
N ARG A 83 -6.31 -5.63 16.36
CA ARG A 83 -6.39 -6.38 15.10
C ARG A 83 -7.81 -6.84 14.80
N GLY A 84 -8.50 -7.41 15.80
CA GLY A 84 -9.89 -7.83 15.67
C GLY A 84 -10.84 -6.69 15.32
N ALA A 85 -10.72 -5.55 16.01
CA ALA A 85 -11.51 -4.36 15.71
C ALA A 85 -11.27 -3.82 14.30
N LEU A 86 -10.01 -3.73 13.86
CA LEU A 86 -9.67 -3.33 12.50
C LEU A 86 -10.21 -4.30 11.44
N ALA A 87 -10.15 -5.61 11.69
CA ALA A 87 -10.70 -6.62 10.80
C ALA A 87 -12.23 -6.50 10.67
N VAL A 88 -12.96 -6.29 11.77
CA VAL A 88 -14.41 -6.10 11.76
C VAL A 88 -14.80 -4.79 11.07
N LEU A 89 -14.14 -3.68 11.39
CA LEU A 89 -14.41 -2.39 10.77
C LEU A 89 -14.10 -2.42 9.27
N GLY A 90 -12.98 -3.02 8.87
CA GLY A 90 -12.62 -3.22 7.46
C GLY A 90 -13.63 -4.12 6.73
N GLY A 91 -14.08 -5.20 7.37
CA GLY A 91 -15.10 -6.11 6.83
C GLY A 91 -16.47 -5.44 6.65
N LEU A 92 -16.90 -4.62 7.60
CA LEU A 92 -18.15 -3.84 7.50
C LEU A 92 -18.07 -2.78 6.42
N ALA A 93 -16.95 -2.06 6.31
CA ALA A 93 -16.71 -1.11 5.23
C ALA A 93 -16.71 -1.79 3.85
N LEU A 94 -16.11 -2.98 3.75
CA LEU A 94 -16.16 -3.84 2.56
C LEU A 94 -17.58 -4.22 2.17
N ALA A 95 -18.37 -4.71 3.12
CA ALA A 95 -19.75 -5.11 2.89
C ALA A 95 -20.61 -3.91 2.46
N TRP A 96 -20.46 -2.76 3.14
CA TRP A 96 -21.14 -1.51 2.80
C TRP A 96 -20.81 -1.05 1.37
N MET A 97 -19.53 -1.09 0.99
CA MET A 97 -19.11 -0.68 -0.35
C MET A 97 -19.58 -1.67 -1.42
N GLY A 98 -19.56 -2.97 -1.14
CA GLY A 98 -20.14 -3.99 -2.02
C GLY A 98 -21.64 -3.75 -2.24
N LEU A 99 -22.38 -3.43 -1.18
CA LEU A 99 -23.80 -3.06 -1.25
C LEU A 99 -24.03 -1.80 -2.09
N MET A 100 -23.20 -0.77 -1.93
CA MET A 100 -23.24 0.44 -2.76
C MET A 100 -23.01 0.11 -4.24
N ILE A 101 -22.00 -0.69 -4.56
CA ILE A 101 -21.73 -1.12 -5.95
C ILE A 101 -22.90 -1.91 -6.53
N LEU A 102 -23.47 -2.87 -5.79
CA LEU A 102 -24.64 -3.63 -6.23
C LEU A 102 -25.87 -2.74 -6.43
N ARG A 103 -26.07 -1.76 -5.53
CA ARG A 103 -27.18 -0.81 -5.60
C ARG A 103 -27.06 0.14 -6.77
N ASP A 104 -25.84 0.57 -7.09
CA ASP A 104 -25.60 1.53 -8.15
C ASP A 104 -25.46 0.84 -9.53
N ALA A 105 -25.02 -0.43 -9.56
CA ALA A 105 -24.96 -1.26 -10.77
C ALA A 105 -26.31 -1.43 -11.47
N ARG A 106 -27.42 -1.49 -10.70
CA ARG A 106 -28.77 -1.61 -11.26
C ARG A 106 -29.27 -0.33 -11.98
N HIS A 107 -28.58 0.79 -11.75
CA HIS A 107 -28.82 2.08 -12.40
C HIS A 107 -27.62 2.53 -13.25
N ALA A 108 -26.61 1.66 -13.40
CA ALA A 108 -25.41 1.96 -14.15
C ALA A 108 -25.72 1.92 -15.65
N SER A 109 -26.18 3.03 -16.19
CA SER A 109 -26.09 3.28 -17.62
C SER A 109 -24.63 3.56 -17.97
N LEU A 110 -24.11 2.95 -19.05
CA LEU A 110 -22.91 3.42 -19.75
C LEU A 110 -23.14 4.76 -20.47
N ALA A 111 -24.03 5.61 -19.95
CA ALA A 111 -23.85 7.03 -20.15
C ALA A 111 -22.56 7.34 -19.37
N ALA A 112 -21.45 7.44 -20.09
CA ALA A 112 -20.29 8.17 -19.60
C ALA A 112 -20.80 9.57 -19.26
N SER A 113 -21.33 9.76 -18.05
CA SER A 113 -21.36 11.07 -17.44
C SER A 113 -19.89 11.45 -17.46
N ALA A 114 -19.53 12.39 -18.33
CA ALA A 114 -18.17 12.86 -18.45
C ALA A 114 -17.77 13.24 -17.02
N ALA A 115 -16.91 12.42 -16.40
CA ALA A 115 -16.49 12.68 -15.05
C ALA A 115 -15.96 14.10 -15.06
N SER A 116 -16.55 15.00 -14.26
CA SER A 116 -16.10 16.38 -14.28
C SER A 116 -14.62 16.39 -13.88
N ALA A 117 -13.83 17.14 -14.64
CA ALA A 117 -12.44 17.40 -14.32
C ALA A 117 -12.33 17.89 -12.87
N LEU A 118 -11.69 17.10 -12.01
CA LEU A 118 -11.37 17.54 -10.66
C LEU A 118 -10.24 18.57 -10.75
N SER A 119 -10.25 19.56 -9.85
CA SER A 119 -9.14 20.51 -9.79
C SER A 119 -7.81 19.78 -9.56
N TRP A 120 -6.73 20.26 -10.16
CA TRP A 120 -5.41 19.61 -10.07
C TRP A 120 -4.97 19.31 -8.62
N PRO A 121 -5.11 20.22 -7.64
CA PRO A 121 -4.76 19.90 -6.26
C PRO A 121 -5.64 18.80 -5.64
N LEU A 122 -6.92 18.75 -6.04
CA LEU A 122 -7.88 17.77 -5.54
C LEU A 122 -7.55 16.35 -6.02
N LEU A 123 -6.82 16.18 -7.13
CA LEU A 123 -6.37 14.86 -7.60
C LEU A 123 -5.44 14.17 -6.60
N VAL A 124 -4.59 14.93 -5.89
CA VAL A 124 -3.72 14.39 -4.85
C VAL A 124 -4.55 13.89 -3.68
N ALA A 125 -5.49 14.71 -3.19
CA ALA A 125 -6.39 14.32 -2.11
C ALA A 125 -7.30 13.15 -2.51
N ALA A 126 -7.78 13.12 -3.76
CA ALA A 126 -8.57 12.02 -4.30
C ALA A 126 -7.76 10.72 -4.38
N GLY A 127 -6.50 10.77 -4.84
CA GLY A 127 -5.61 9.61 -4.87
C GLY A 127 -5.38 9.01 -3.49
N ALA A 128 -5.12 9.86 -2.48
CA ALA A 128 -4.99 9.43 -1.09
C ALA A 128 -6.32 8.89 -0.52
N GLY A 129 -7.41 9.65 -0.67
CA GLY A 129 -8.72 9.33 -0.12
C GLY A 129 -9.32 8.05 -0.70
N VAL A 130 -9.21 7.86 -2.03
CA VAL A 130 -9.67 6.65 -2.71
C VAL A 130 -8.79 5.44 -2.36
N SER A 131 -7.48 5.63 -2.20
CA SER A 131 -6.58 4.57 -1.73
C SER A 131 -6.93 4.12 -0.31
N LEU A 132 -7.15 5.06 0.62
CA LEU A 132 -7.55 4.74 1.99
C LEU A 132 -8.93 4.07 2.05
N SER A 133 -9.86 4.52 1.21
CA SER A 133 -11.19 3.93 1.10
C SER A 133 -11.19 2.60 0.35
N ASN A 134 -10.08 2.24 -0.30
CA ASN A 134 -9.94 0.97 -0.99
C ASN A 134 -9.64 -0.14 0.03
N PRO A 135 -10.57 -1.08 0.26
CA PRO A 135 -10.35 -2.14 1.22
C PRO A 135 -9.29 -3.13 0.77
N TYR A 136 -9.02 -3.23 -0.53
CA TYR A 136 -7.89 -3.98 -1.04
C TYR A 136 -6.57 -3.40 -0.53
N PHE A 137 -6.40 -2.07 -0.64
CA PHE A 137 -5.22 -1.37 -0.12
C PHE A 137 -5.05 -1.61 1.38
N THR A 138 -6.13 -1.44 2.14
CA THR A 138 -6.12 -1.68 3.59
C THR A 138 -5.81 -3.14 3.95
N GLY A 139 -6.40 -4.10 3.24
CA GLY A 139 -6.19 -5.53 3.46
C GLY A 139 -4.77 -6.00 3.08
N TRP A 140 -4.23 -5.49 1.97
CA TRP A 140 -2.86 -5.77 1.53
C TRP A 140 -1.85 -5.26 2.55
N TRP A 141 -2.01 -4.02 3.02
CA TRP A 141 -1.13 -3.45 4.04
C TRP A 141 -1.29 -4.15 5.40
N ALA A 142 -2.51 -4.51 5.80
CA ALA A 142 -2.75 -5.24 7.04
C ALA A 142 -2.07 -6.62 7.07
N THR A 143 -1.89 -7.26 5.92
CA THR A 143 -1.35 -8.62 5.80
C THR A 143 0.10 -8.62 5.28
N VAL A 144 0.26 -8.40 3.97
CA VAL A 144 1.54 -8.43 3.26
C VAL A 144 2.46 -7.30 3.74
N GLY A 145 1.94 -6.07 3.80
CA GLY A 145 2.71 -4.90 4.19
C GLY A 145 3.28 -5.01 5.61
N THR A 146 2.43 -5.29 6.60
CA THR A 146 2.90 -5.49 7.99
C THR A 146 3.81 -6.71 8.14
N GLY A 147 3.55 -7.80 7.41
CA GLY A 147 4.39 -9.00 7.41
C GLY A 147 5.81 -8.73 6.89
N GLN A 148 5.93 -7.95 5.81
CA GLN A 148 7.22 -7.50 5.29
C GLN A 148 7.93 -6.57 6.29
N MET A 149 7.22 -5.60 6.86
CA MET A 149 7.80 -4.68 7.86
C MET A 149 8.27 -5.41 9.13
N ALA A 150 7.57 -6.47 9.54
CA ALA A 150 7.99 -7.30 10.68
C ALA A 150 9.22 -8.17 10.35
N THR A 151 9.27 -8.73 9.13
CA THR A 151 10.36 -9.60 8.68
C THR A 151 11.65 -8.82 8.45
N PHE A 152 11.56 -7.69 7.74
CA PHE A 152 12.68 -6.80 7.49
C PHE A 152 12.95 -5.86 8.65
N GLY A 153 12.26 -6.07 9.79
CA GLY A 153 12.22 -5.23 10.98
C GLY A 153 13.44 -4.33 11.03
N LEU A 154 13.20 -3.03 10.85
CA LEU A 154 14.17 -1.94 10.86
C LEU A 154 14.91 -1.96 12.20
N ARG A 155 15.78 -2.96 12.40
CA ARG A 155 16.67 -3.06 13.53
C ARG A 155 17.56 -1.87 13.31
N ARG A 156 17.36 -0.83 14.13
CA ARG A 156 18.37 0.19 14.41
C ARG A 156 19.61 -0.54 14.93
N ARG A 157 20.38 -1.16 14.04
CA ARG A 157 21.77 -1.53 14.29
C ARG A 157 22.54 -0.24 14.14
N TRP A 158 22.40 0.64 15.12
CA TRP A 158 23.33 1.74 15.30
C TRP A 158 24.54 1.15 16.05
N PRO A 159 25.71 0.99 15.42
CA PRO A 159 26.87 0.48 16.09
C PRO A 159 27.51 1.64 16.88
N LEU A 160 27.00 1.93 18.07
CA LEU A 160 27.80 2.63 19.08
C LEU A 160 28.31 1.61 20.09
N ARG A 161 29.37 0.91 19.71
CA ARG A 161 30.35 0.41 20.66
C ARG A 161 31.72 0.82 20.14
N CYS A 162 32.13 2.03 20.50
CA CYS A 162 33.54 2.36 20.56
C CYS A 162 34.08 1.68 21.82
N SER A 163 34.64 0.49 21.68
CA SER A 163 35.48 -0.11 22.71
C SER A 163 36.92 0.32 22.41
N ALA A 164 37.43 1.29 23.18
CA ALA A 164 38.86 1.56 23.25
C ALA A 164 39.53 0.43 24.06
N PRO A 165 40.70 -0.08 23.64
CA PRO A 165 41.58 -0.80 24.55
C PRO A 165 42.64 0.15 25.11
N GLY A 166 42.67 0.28 26.44
CA GLY A 166 43.84 0.63 27.23
C GLY A 166 44.33 -0.62 27.95
#